data_AF-A0A2N1JNW7-F1
#
_entry.id   AF-A0A2N1JNW7-F1
#
_cell.length_a   1.000
_cell.length_b   1.000
_cell.length_c   1.000
_cell.angle_alpha   90.00
_cell.angle_beta   90.00
_cell.angle_gamma   90.00
#
_symmetry.space_group_name_H-M   'P 1'
#
loop_
_entity.id
_entity.type
_entity.pdbx_description
1 polymer ?
#
loop_
_entity_poly.entity_id
_entity_poly.type
_entity_poly.pdbx_seq_one_letter_code
_entity_poly.pdbx_strand_id
1 'polypeptide(L)'
;MDTDDRLDLLLERSAPAAIVIDSALMREMHTVSHATSAHVTAERPATRRTHRLAAGVGLAVLLSASGGAAFAAGGFDWLPWAQDPDVSYTFTLPSGRGCEARIVLDQTEEYGDWATFVTEIGQVRVDEAAVERRANAMHSNPTSIVQVIDAQGQLTDASAQDRPDEDDWYLAAHYAALTDATNELSARTGIDGWWTSDAQVQCEAVAP
;
A
#
# COMPACT_ATOMS: atom_id res chain seq x y z
N MET A 1 32.52 -39.24 -5.18
CA MET A 1 32.03 -40.08 -4.07
C MET A 1 32.43 -39.35 -2.79
N ASP A 2 31.96 -38.13 -2.59
CA ASP A 2 30.56 -37.67 -2.56
C ASP A 2 29.89 -38.17 -1.28
N THR A 3 30.19 -37.40 -0.24
CA THR A 3 29.49 -37.40 1.03
C THR A 3 28.10 -36.88 0.75
N ASP A 4 27.10 -37.76 0.74
CA ASP A 4 25.75 -37.38 1.17
C ASP A 4 25.93 -36.72 2.54
N ASP A 5 26.03 -35.39 2.52
CA ASP A 5 26.57 -34.62 3.61
C ASP A 5 25.55 -34.71 4.73
N ARG A 6 26.01 -34.98 5.95
CA ARG A 6 25.13 -35.24 7.11
C ARG A 6 24.10 -34.13 7.32
N LEU A 7 24.41 -32.92 6.83
CA LEU A 7 23.53 -31.77 6.80
C LEU A 7 22.30 -31.98 5.90
N ASP A 8 22.46 -32.52 4.69
CA ASP A 8 21.35 -32.76 3.76
C ASP A 8 20.36 -33.77 4.34
N LEU A 9 20.87 -34.84 4.97
CA LEU A 9 20.06 -35.84 5.66
C LEU A 9 19.33 -35.31 6.90
N LEU A 10 19.78 -34.21 7.49
CA LEU A 10 19.09 -33.54 8.59
C LEU A 10 18.06 -32.55 8.07
N LEU A 11 18.37 -31.82 6.99
CA LEU A 11 17.45 -30.90 6.34
C LEU A 11 16.23 -31.63 5.78
N GLU A 12 16.45 -32.75 5.12
CA GLU A 12 15.36 -33.54 4.52
C GLU A 12 14.47 -34.19 5.58
N ARG A 13 15.00 -34.50 6.77
CA ARG A 13 14.20 -34.95 7.93
C ARG A 13 13.47 -33.82 8.65
N SER A 14 13.93 -32.58 8.50
CA SER A 14 13.27 -31.40 9.07
C SER A 14 12.25 -30.77 8.13
N ALA A 15 12.13 -31.25 6.89
CA ALA A 15 11.13 -30.79 5.94
C ALA A 15 9.72 -31.03 6.54
N PRO A 16 8.95 -29.97 6.80
CA PRO A 16 7.58 -30.12 7.30
C PRO A 16 6.75 -30.91 6.30
N ALA A 17 5.80 -31.71 6.78
CA ALA A 17 4.83 -32.35 5.90
C ALA A 17 4.16 -31.25 5.05
N ALA A 18 4.04 -31.51 3.74
CA ALA A 18 3.41 -30.56 2.82
C ALA A 18 1.99 -30.25 3.32
N ILE A 19 1.78 -29.00 3.74
CA ILE A 19 0.47 -28.52 4.17
C ILE A 19 -0.35 -28.28 2.92
N VAL A 20 -1.49 -28.97 2.81
CA VAL A 20 -2.45 -28.68 1.75
C VAL A 20 -3.15 -27.38 2.13
N ILE A 21 -2.87 -26.31 1.38
CA ILE A 21 -3.53 -25.02 1.55
C ILE A 21 -4.94 -25.14 0.95
N ASP A 22 -5.93 -25.33 1.81
CA ASP A 22 -7.34 -25.36 1.42
C ASP A 22 -8.09 -24.07 1.83
N SER A 23 -9.32 -23.93 1.33
CA SER A 23 -10.16 -22.75 1.60
C SER A 23 -10.58 -22.58 3.07
N ALA A 24 -10.41 -23.60 3.91
CA ALA A 24 -10.67 -23.52 5.33
C ALA A 24 -9.44 -22.96 6.06
N LEU A 25 -8.24 -23.45 5.72
CA LEU A 25 -6.97 -22.95 6.23
C LEU A 25 -6.74 -21.48 5.85
N MET A 26 -7.06 -21.09 4.61
CA MET A 26 -6.98 -19.68 4.19
C MET A 26 -7.90 -18.78 5.03
N ARG A 27 -9.14 -19.21 5.30
CA ARG A 27 -10.06 -18.48 6.18
C ARG A 27 -9.57 -18.39 7.62
N GLU A 28 -8.97 -19.46 8.12
CA GLU A 28 -8.40 -19.49 9.46
C GLU A 28 -7.18 -18.56 9.56
N MET A 29 -6.30 -18.54 8.56
CA MET A 29 -5.19 -17.60 8.48
C MET A 29 -5.66 -16.14 8.41
N HIS A 30 -6.70 -15.82 7.62
CA HIS A 30 -7.31 -14.48 7.64
C HIS A 30 -7.87 -14.14 9.03
N THR A 31 -8.55 -15.08 9.67
CA THR A 31 -9.13 -14.89 11.01
C THR A 31 -8.04 -14.63 12.06
N VAL A 32 -6.95 -15.42 12.03
CA VAL A 32 -5.81 -15.26 12.93
C VAL A 32 -5.08 -13.95 12.64
N SER A 33 -4.87 -13.59 11.38
CA SER A 33 -4.26 -12.29 11.00
C SER A 33 -5.08 -11.13 11.56
N HIS A 34 -6.40 -11.13 11.37
CA HIS A 34 -7.29 -10.11 11.93
C HIS A 34 -7.25 -10.05 13.47
N ALA A 35 -7.26 -11.21 14.13
CA ALA A 35 -7.19 -11.27 15.60
C ALA A 35 -5.84 -10.76 16.14
N THR A 36 -4.75 -11.04 15.42
CA THR A 36 -3.39 -10.63 15.79
C THR A 36 -3.22 -9.12 15.63
N SER A 37 -3.72 -8.52 14.55
CA SER A 37 -3.76 -7.06 14.37
C SER A 37 -4.51 -6.36 15.51
N ALA A 38 -5.59 -6.97 16.01
CA ALA A 38 -6.36 -6.45 17.15
C ALA A 38 -5.62 -6.58 18.51
N HIS A 39 -4.75 -7.57 18.67
CA HIS A 39 -3.96 -7.75 19.90
C HIS A 39 -2.72 -6.86 19.95
N VAL A 40 -2.06 -6.64 18.80
CA VAL A 40 -0.91 -5.72 18.70
C VAL A 40 -1.31 -4.27 19.05
N THR A 41 -2.55 -3.88 18.79
CA THR A 41 -3.08 -2.56 19.19
C THR A 41 -3.34 -2.46 20.71
N ALA A 42 -3.58 -3.58 21.40
CA ALA A 42 -3.91 -3.59 22.83
C ALA A 42 -2.68 -3.55 23.76
N GLU A 43 -1.51 -4.03 23.30
CA GLU A 43 -0.28 -4.11 24.10
C GLU A 43 0.68 -2.94 23.89
N ARG A 44 0.43 -2.05 22.92
CA ARG A 44 1.28 -0.87 22.71
C ARG A 44 0.98 0.18 23.79
N PRO A 45 1.99 0.68 24.53
CA PRO A 45 1.79 1.83 25.40
C PRO A 45 1.28 2.97 24.54
N ALA A 46 0.12 3.52 24.91
CA ALA A 46 -0.51 4.65 24.24
C ALA A 46 0.47 5.84 24.25
N THR A 47 1.27 5.96 23.20
CA THR A 47 1.96 7.22 22.92
C THR A 47 0.84 8.24 22.78
N ARG A 48 0.85 9.25 23.63
CA ARG A 48 -0.15 10.32 23.62
C ARG A 48 -0.03 11.10 22.31
N ARG A 49 -0.52 10.54 21.20
CA ARG A 49 -0.91 11.31 20.02
C ARG A 49 -2.00 12.24 20.54
N THR A 50 -1.67 13.51 20.66
CA THR A 50 -2.65 14.53 20.99
C THR A 50 -3.63 14.52 19.84
N HIS A 51 -4.81 13.92 20.06
CA HIS A 51 -5.93 13.98 19.16
C HIS A 51 -6.32 15.45 19.00
N ARG A 52 -5.69 16.11 18.03
CA ARG A 52 -6.26 17.32 17.47
C ARG A 52 -7.48 16.82 16.72
N LEU A 53 -8.64 16.96 17.36
CA LEU A 53 -9.94 16.91 16.71
C LEU A 53 -9.95 18.01 15.64
N ALA A 54 -9.32 17.73 14.50
CA ALA A 54 -9.46 18.52 13.29
C ALA A 54 -10.71 18.00 12.61
N ALA A 55 -11.81 18.72 12.85
CA ALA A 55 -13.03 18.58 12.10
C ALA A 55 -12.69 18.52 10.59
N GLY A 56 -13.21 17.49 9.93
CA GLY A 56 -13.05 17.29 8.51
C GLY A 56 -13.44 18.54 7.73
N VAL A 57 -12.50 19.05 6.95
CA VAL A 57 -12.76 19.94 5.82
C VAL A 57 -11.73 19.54 4.77
N GLY A 58 -12.22 19.03 3.64
CA GLY A 58 -11.41 18.69 2.49
C GLY A 58 -10.52 19.86 2.11
N LEU A 59 -9.21 19.63 2.17
CA LEU A 59 -8.24 20.59 1.66
C LEU A 59 -8.09 20.34 0.16
N ALA A 60 -9.00 20.93 -0.62
CA ALA A 60 -8.85 21.07 -2.05
C ALA A 60 -7.61 21.92 -2.34
N VAL A 61 -6.53 21.31 -2.81
CA VAL A 61 -5.32 22.04 -3.20
C VAL A 61 -4.78 21.53 -4.55
N LEU A 62 -5.06 22.37 -5.54
CA LEU A 62 -4.30 22.71 -6.74
C LEU A 62 -4.31 21.71 -7.90
N LEU A 63 -5.32 21.94 -8.75
CA LEU A 63 -5.30 21.88 -10.22
C LEU A 63 -3.86 21.83 -10.79
N SER A 64 -3.36 20.63 -11.03
CA SER A 64 -2.35 20.40 -12.05
C SER A 64 -3.01 20.55 -13.41
N ALA A 65 -2.36 21.32 -14.27
CA ALA A 65 -2.84 21.75 -15.57
C ALA A 65 -2.93 20.57 -16.57
N SER A 66 -4.01 19.78 -16.46
CA SER A 66 -4.54 18.95 -17.53
C SER A 66 -5.92 18.41 -17.14
N GLY A 67 -6.96 19.26 -17.23
CA GLY A 67 -8.36 18.80 -17.33
C GLY A 67 -8.90 17.86 -16.23
N GLY A 68 -8.42 17.93 -14.99
CA GLY A 68 -8.88 17.06 -13.90
C GLY A 68 -10.17 17.56 -13.26
N ALA A 69 -11.22 16.75 -13.32
CA ALA A 69 -12.43 16.95 -12.52
C ALA A 69 -12.10 16.92 -11.02
N ALA A 70 -12.80 17.72 -10.22
CA ALA A 70 -12.69 17.65 -8.77
C ALA A 70 -13.38 16.37 -8.28
N PHE A 71 -12.61 15.43 -7.75
CA PHE A 71 -13.14 14.20 -7.17
C PHE A 71 -13.72 14.46 -5.78
N ALA A 72 -14.90 13.91 -5.50
CA ALA A 72 -15.50 13.97 -4.18
C ALA A 72 -14.96 12.80 -3.34
N ALA A 73 -13.69 12.92 -2.93
CA ALA A 73 -12.97 11.98 -2.06
C ALA A 73 -13.63 11.68 -0.67
N GLY A 74 -14.86 12.14 -0.43
CA GLY A 74 -15.62 11.98 0.79
C GLY A 74 -16.68 10.86 0.76
N GLY A 75 -16.83 10.12 -0.34
CA GLY A 75 -17.84 9.05 -0.46
C GLY A 75 -17.42 7.68 0.09
N PHE A 76 -16.14 7.48 0.42
CA PHE A 76 -15.62 6.17 0.77
C PHE A 76 -15.70 5.87 2.28
N ASP A 77 -16.09 4.64 2.62
CA ASP A 77 -15.99 4.09 3.98
C ASP A 77 -14.52 3.73 4.28
N TRP A 78 -13.72 4.75 4.59
CA TRP A 78 -12.34 4.59 5.02
C TRP A 78 -12.26 3.82 6.34
N LEU A 79 -11.27 2.93 6.43
CA LEU A 79 -10.95 2.26 7.70
C LEU A 79 -10.61 3.33 8.77
N PRO A 80 -10.85 3.07 10.07
CA PRO A 80 -10.66 4.08 11.10
C PRO A 80 -9.26 4.71 11.12
N TRP A 81 -8.22 3.96 10.78
CA TRP A 81 -6.85 4.45 10.69
C TRP A 81 -6.61 5.33 9.46
N ALA A 82 -7.38 5.15 8.38
CA ALA A 82 -7.28 5.91 7.12
C ALA A 82 -8.08 7.23 7.16
N GLN A 83 -8.72 7.57 8.28
CA GLN A 83 -9.45 8.83 8.44
C GLN A 83 -8.51 10.03 8.70
N ASP A 84 -7.29 9.78 9.20
CA ASP A 84 -6.25 10.77 9.49
C ASP A 84 -4.90 10.27 8.96
N PRO A 85 -4.70 10.25 7.63
CA PRO A 85 -3.49 9.68 7.03
C PRO A 85 -2.30 10.65 7.10
N ASP A 86 -1.08 10.12 7.11
CA ASP A 86 0.14 10.91 6.92
C ASP A 86 0.31 11.35 5.46
N VAL A 87 -0.22 10.56 4.51
CA VAL A 87 -0.25 10.88 3.08
C VAL A 87 -1.63 10.61 2.50
N SER A 88 -2.18 11.61 1.79
CA SER A 88 -3.29 11.44 0.86
C SER A 88 -2.79 11.75 -0.55
N TYR A 89 -2.83 10.73 -1.41
CA TYR A 89 -2.35 10.81 -2.79
C TYR A 89 -3.51 10.52 -3.74
N THR A 90 -3.84 11.51 -4.58
CA THR A 90 -4.92 11.39 -5.56
C THR A 90 -4.36 11.28 -6.97
N PHE A 91 -4.98 10.43 -7.79
CA PHE A 91 -4.59 10.18 -9.18
C PHE A 91 -5.80 9.74 -10.01
N THR A 92 -5.62 9.63 -11.32
CA THR A 92 -6.67 9.23 -12.26
C THR A 92 -6.16 8.06 -13.09
N LEU A 93 -6.96 7.01 -13.20
CA LEU A 93 -6.65 5.82 -13.98
C LEU A 93 -6.99 6.01 -15.47
N PRO A 94 -6.44 5.19 -16.37
CA PRO A 94 -6.72 5.24 -17.82
C PRO A 94 -8.21 5.20 -18.18
N SER A 95 -9.04 4.45 -17.45
CA SER A 95 -10.50 4.44 -17.63
C SER A 95 -11.19 5.77 -17.30
N GLY A 96 -10.45 6.69 -16.68
CA GLY A 96 -10.94 7.94 -16.14
C GLY A 96 -11.24 7.87 -14.65
N ARG A 97 -11.29 6.69 -14.00
CA ARG A 97 -11.61 6.60 -12.56
C ARG A 97 -10.67 7.46 -11.71
N GLY A 98 -11.24 8.22 -10.77
CA GLY A 98 -10.47 8.94 -9.76
C GLY A 98 -10.17 8.04 -8.59
N CYS A 99 -8.91 8.00 -8.16
CA CYS A 99 -8.46 7.22 -7.02
C CYS A 99 -7.85 8.10 -5.94
N GLU A 100 -8.03 7.70 -4.69
CA GLU A 100 -7.29 8.21 -3.55
C GLU A 100 -6.58 7.05 -2.84
N ALA A 101 -5.27 7.19 -2.62
CA ALA A 101 -4.48 6.35 -1.74
C ALA A 101 -4.23 7.10 -0.43
N ARG A 102 -4.56 6.46 0.69
CA ARG A 102 -4.30 6.97 2.05
C ARG A 102 -3.31 6.08 2.77
N ILE A 103 -2.28 6.69 3.32
CA ILE A 103 -1.15 5.98 3.93
C ILE A 103 -0.89 6.53 5.33
N VAL A 104 -0.73 5.62 6.29
CA VAL A 104 -0.18 5.92 7.63
C VAL A 104 1.19 5.30 7.74
N LEU A 105 2.12 6.03 8.33
CA LEU A 105 3.51 5.66 8.51
C LEU A 105 3.77 5.39 9.99
N ASP A 106 4.46 4.29 10.25
CA ASP A 106 4.93 3.92 11.58
C ASP A 106 6.45 3.81 11.57
N GLN A 107 7.10 4.47 12.53
CA GLN A 107 8.53 4.35 12.75
C GLN A 107 8.82 3.01 13.44
N THR A 108 9.70 2.20 12.87
CA THR A 108 10.08 0.91 13.47
C THR A 108 11.26 1.04 14.42
N GLU A 109 12.16 2.00 14.18
CA GLU A 109 13.34 2.27 15.02
C GLU A 109 13.58 3.78 15.16
N GLU A 110 14.06 4.22 16.32
CA GLU A 110 14.34 5.64 16.63
C GLU A 110 15.64 6.15 15.96
N TYR A 111 15.70 6.11 14.63
CA TYR A 111 16.79 6.64 13.80
C TYR A 111 16.34 7.76 12.86
N GLY A 112 17.25 8.69 12.57
CA GLY A 112 17.06 9.79 11.63
C GLY A 112 16.08 10.87 12.12
N ASP A 113 15.62 11.74 11.20
CA ASP A 113 14.71 12.84 11.51
C ASP A 113 13.26 12.51 11.12
N TRP A 114 12.60 11.69 11.96
CA TRP A 114 11.22 11.25 11.74
C TRP A 114 10.22 12.40 11.59
N ALA A 115 10.38 13.46 12.40
CA ALA A 115 9.47 14.59 12.35
C ALA A 115 9.55 15.32 11.01
N THR A 116 10.76 15.52 10.48
CA THR A 116 10.96 16.08 9.14
C THR A 116 10.42 15.14 8.07
N PHE A 117 10.67 13.84 8.15
CA PHE A 117 10.15 12.86 7.19
C PHE A 117 8.62 12.88 7.09
N VAL A 118 7.90 12.79 8.20
CA VAL A 118 6.42 12.83 8.22
C VAL A 118 5.88 14.20 7.78
N THR A 119 6.61 15.28 8.04
CA THR A 119 6.20 16.61 7.56
C THR A 119 6.36 16.74 6.04
N GLU A 120 7.46 16.23 5.49
CA GLU A 120 7.79 16.34 4.07
C GLU A 120 7.05 15.33 3.19
N ILE A 121 6.70 14.16 3.73
CA ILE A 121 6.04 13.10 2.96
C ILE A 121 4.66 13.54 2.44
N GLY A 122 3.93 14.34 3.21
CA GLY A 122 2.65 14.92 2.78
C GLY A 122 2.78 15.90 1.60
N GLN A 123 4.00 16.27 1.20
CA GLN A 123 4.30 17.11 0.04
C GLN A 123 4.92 16.34 -1.12
N VAL A 124 5.16 15.03 -0.97
CA VAL A 124 5.75 14.21 -2.04
C VAL A 124 4.85 14.23 -3.27
N ARG A 125 5.50 14.41 -4.42
CA ARG A 125 4.85 14.41 -5.73
C ARG A 125 5.32 13.20 -6.50
N VAL A 126 4.37 12.46 -7.05
CA VAL A 126 4.62 11.36 -7.96
C VAL A 126 4.70 11.93 -9.38
N ASP A 127 5.82 11.69 -10.06
CA ASP A 127 6.02 12.06 -11.46
C ASP A 127 5.27 11.09 -12.38
N GLU A 128 4.42 11.61 -13.25
CA GLU A 128 3.66 10.82 -14.22
C GLU A 128 4.58 10.00 -15.13
N ALA A 129 5.74 10.55 -15.51
CA ALA A 129 6.71 9.80 -16.30
C ALA A 129 7.29 8.61 -15.51
N ALA A 130 7.35 8.68 -14.18
CA ALA A 130 7.74 7.55 -13.34
C ALA A 130 6.64 6.48 -13.30
N VAL A 131 5.37 6.89 -13.23
CA VAL A 131 4.21 5.99 -13.32
C VAL A 131 4.24 5.23 -14.64
N GLU A 132 4.36 5.93 -15.77
CA GLU A 132 4.44 5.28 -17.09
C GLU A 132 5.61 4.30 -17.21
N ARG A 133 6.80 4.67 -16.70
CA ARG A 133 7.94 3.75 -16.67
C ARG A 133 7.65 2.49 -15.84
N ARG A 134 6.99 2.65 -14.69
CA ARG A 134 6.61 1.54 -13.81
C ARG A 134 5.55 0.64 -14.47
N ALA A 135 4.51 1.21 -15.06
CA ALA A 135 3.48 0.46 -15.78
C ALA A 135 4.08 -0.38 -16.92
N ASN A 136 4.93 0.23 -17.76
CA ASN A 136 5.61 -0.47 -18.84
C ASN A 136 6.53 -1.60 -18.35
N ALA A 137 7.26 -1.37 -17.25
CA ALA A 137 8.13 -2.38 -16.65
C ALA A 137 7.34 -3.56 -16.08
N MET A 138 6.21 -3.30 -15.41
CA MET A 138 5.32 -4.34 -14.89
C MET A 138 4.70 -5.16 -16.02
N HIS A 139 4.18 -4.50 -17.06
CA HIS A 139 3.56 -5.14 -18.21
C HIS A 139 4.54 -6.05 -18.98
N SER A 140 5.80 -5.63 -19.08
CA SER A 140 6.84 -6.39 -19.77
C SER A 140 7.36 -7.58 -18.97
N ASN A 141 7.05 -7.66 -17.67
CA ASN A 141 7.52 -8.73 -16.80
C ASN A 141 6.38 -9.73 -16.50
N PRO A 142 6.47 -10.98 -17.03
CA PRO A 142 5.42 -11.99 -16.88
C PRO A 142 5.27 -12.50 -15.44
N THR A 143 6.17 -12.15 -14.53
CA THR A 143 6.09 -12.53 -13.11
C THR A 143 5.58 -11.40 -12.21
N SER A 144 5.17 -10.27 -12.77
CA SER A 144 4.57 -9.18 -12.00
C SER A 144 3.26 -9.65 -11.39
N ILE A 145 3.12 -9.50 -10.08
CA ILE A 145 1.86 -9.71 -9.36
C ILE A 145 1.25 -8.34 -9.12
N VAL A 146 0.00 -8.16 -9.58
CA VAL A 146 -0.74 -6.91 -9.47
C VAL A 146 -2.10 -7.20 -8.83
N GLN A 147 -2.50 -6.34 -7.89
CA GLN A 147 -3.81 -6.39 -7.27
C GLN A 147 -4.87 -5.88 -8.26
N VAL A 148 -6.08 -6.42 -8.18
CA VAL A 148 -7.18 -6.08 -9.09
C VAL A 148 -8.15 -5.15 -8.39
N ILE A 149 -8.64 -4.16 -9.12
CA ILE A 149 -9.66 -3.23 -8.64
C ILE A 149 -11.03 -3.79 -9.01
N ASP A 150 -11.86 -4.01 -8.01
CA ASP A 150 -13.24 -4.45 -8.27
C ASP A 150 -14.12 -3.33 -8.87
N ALA A 151 -15.35 -3.71 -9.22
CA ALA A 151 -16.34 -2.81 -9.77
C ALA A 151 -16.75 -1.68 -8.79
N GLN A 152 -16.49 -1.87 -7.49
CA GLN A 152 -16.77 -0.90 -6.43
C GLN A 152 -15.59 0.03 -6.17
N GLY A 153 -14.40 -0.24 -6.73
CA GLY A 153 -13.22 0.58 -6.48
C GLY A 153 -12.33 0.15 -5.37
N GLN A 154 -12.49 -1.07 -4.89
CA GLN A 154 -11.68 -1.61 -3.82
C GLN A 154 -10.61 -2.54 -4.40
N LEU A 155 -9.46 -2.55 -3.75
CA LEU A 155 -8.42 -3.52 -4.06
C LEU A 155 -8.83 -4.90 -3.55
N THR A 156 -8.66 -5.88 -4.42
CA THR A 156 -8.96 -7.28 -4.14
C THR A 156 -7.79 -8.16 -4.53
N ASP A 157 -7.61 -9.27 -3.80
CA ASP A 157 -6.64 -10.29 -4.18
C ASP A 157 -7.08 -10.92 -5.50
N ALA A 158 -6.17 -10.91 -6.48
CA ALA A 158 -6.41 -11.52 -7.78
C ALA A 158 -6.68 -13.03 -7.61
N SER A 159 -7.82 -13.50 -8.11
CA SER A 159 -8.05 -14.92 -8.29
C SER A 159 -7.22 -15.44 -9.48
N ALA A 160 -7.06 -16.75 -9.57
CA ALA A 160 -6.34 -17.39 -10.68
C ALA A 160 -6.97 -17.13 -12.07
N GLN A 161 -8.20 -16.60 -12.11
CA GLN A 161 -8.94 -16.30 -13.34
C GLN A 161 -8.90 -14.82 -13.69
N ASP A 162 -8.54 -13.96 -12.74
CA ASP A 162 -8.49 -12.53 -12.97
C ASP A 162 -7.27 -12.20 -13.83
N ARG A 163 -7.52 -11.36 -14.84
CA ARG A 163 -6.47 -10.80 -15.69
C ARG A 163 -6.44 -9.31 -15.42
N PRO A 164 -5.33 -8.77 -14.88
CA PRO A 164 -5.21 -7.35 -14.65
C PRO A 164 -5.43 -6.57 -15.95
N ASP A 165 -6.35 -5.61 -15.91
CA ASP A 165 -6.59 -4.67 -16.99
C ASP A 165 -5.66 -3.45 -16.89
N GLU A 166 -5.83 -2.47 -17.78
CA GLU A 166 -4.96 -1.29 -17.82
C GLU A 166 -5.04 -0.45 -16.54
N ASP A 167 -6.21 -0.37 -15.91
CA ASP A 167 -6.40 0.34 -14.65
C ASP A 167 -5.63 -0.34 -13.52
N ASP A 168 -5.66 -1.67 -13.45
CA ASP A 168 -4.91 -2.43 -12.45
C ASP A 168 -3.40 -2.20 -12.57
N TRP A 169 -2.86 -2.23 -13.79
CA TRP A 169 -1.44 -1.96 -14.04
C TRP A 169 -1.04 -0.55 -13.64
N TYR A 170 -1.86 0.45 -13.99
CA TYR A 170 -1.57 1.84 -13.65
C TYR A 170 -1.73 2.12 -12.16
N LEU A 171 -2.70 1.50 -11.48
CA LEU A 171 -2.80 1.59 -10.02
C LEU A 171 -1.54 1.05 -9.34
N ALA A 172 -1.06 -0.13 -9.74
CA ALA A 172 0.17 -0.69 -9.19
C ALA A 172 1.38 0.20 -9.50
N ALA A 173 1.43 0.78 -10.70
CA ALA A 173 2.48 1.70 -11.10
C ALA A 173 2.50 2.98 -10.27
N HIS A 174 1.33 3.56 -9.96
CA HIS A 174 1.18 4.70 -9.06
C HIS A 174 1.73 4.37 -7.66
N TYR A 175 1.39 3.20 -7.12
CA TYR A 175 1.92 2.73 -5.84
C TYR A 175 3.43 2.55 -5.82
N ALA A 176 3.98 1.93 -6.87
CA ALA A 176 5.42 1.73 -6.99
C ALA A 176 6.16 3.07 -7.12
N ALA A 177 5.63 4.01 -7.90
CA ALA A 177 6.22 5.34 -8.07
C ALA A 177 6.14 6.18 -6.79
N LEU A 178 5.03 6.09 -6.04
CA LEU A 178 4.93 6.70 -4.70
C LEU A 178 5.93 6.08 -3.72
N THR A 179 6.08 4.75 -3.75
CA THR A 179 7.06 4.05 -2.91
C THR A 179 8.48 4.49 -3.22
N ASP A 180 8.84 4.65 -4.51
CA ASP A 180 10.14 5.17 -4.92
C ASP A 180 10.40 6.57 -4.36
N ALA A 181 9.41 7.47 -4.49
CA ALA A 181 9.53 8.84 -4.00
C ALA A 181 9.63 8.91 -2.47
N THR A 182 8.89 8.05 -1.76
CA THR A 182 8.95 7.89 -0.31
C THR A 182 10.33 7.37 0.12
N ASN A 183 10.87 6.36 -0.56
CA ASN A 183 12.20 5.81 -0.29
C ASN A 183 13.30 6.84 -0.53
N GLU A 184 13.19 7.63 -1.60
CA GLU A 184 14.13 8.72 -1.86
C GLU A 184 14.10 9.76 -0.73
N LEU A 185 12.90 10.15 -0.27
CA LEU A 185 12.76 11.06 0.86
C LEU A 185 13.34 10.46 2.15
N SER A 186 13.02 9.19 2.45
CA SER A 186 13.51 8.46 3.62
C SER A 186 15.04 8.40 3.66
N ALA A 187 15.68 8.17 2.52
CA ALA A 187 17.14 8.20 2.41
C ALA A 187 17.72 9.60 2.71
N ARG A 188 17.07 10.67 2.22
CA ARG A 188 17.51 12.06 2.47
C ARG A 188 17.35 12.49 3.94
N THR A 189 16.35 11.96 4.64
CA THR A 189 16.10 12.25 6.07
C THR A 189 16.82 11.29 7.02
N GLY A 190 17.55 10.30 6.49
CA GLY A 190 18.35 9.36 7.26
C GLY A 190 17.55 8.27 7.97
N ILE A 191 16.36 7.92 7.46
CA ILE A 191 15.44 6.92 8.03
C ILE A 191 15.35 5.67 7.13
N ASP A 192 16.32 5.47 6.24
CA ASP A 192 16.31 4.41 5.23
C ASP A 192 16.10 3.02 5.86
N GLY A 193 14.97 2.39 5.53
CA GLY A 193 14.59 1.06 6.02
C GLY A 193 14.01 0.99 7.44
N TRP A 194 13.85 2.12 8.14
CA TRP A 194 13.40 2.17 9.55
C TRP A 194 11.94 2.62 9.72
N TRP A 195 11.08 2.26 8.77
CA TRP A 195 9.65 2.57 8.79
C TRP A 195 8.81 1.50 8.10
N THR A 196 7.53 1.45 8.46
CA THR A 196 6.49 0.64 7.81
C THR A 196 5.31 1.52 7.45
N SER A 197 4.45 1.05 6.56
CA SER A 197 3.24 1.77 6.17
C SER A 197 2.05 0.85 6.02
N ASP A 198 0.88 1.34 6.43
CA ASP A 198 -0.42 0.79 6.04
C ASP A 198 -1.04 1.70 4.98
N ALA A 199 -1.62 1.10 3.93
CA ALA A 199 -2.19 1.83 2.81
C ALA A 199 -3.57 1.29 2.41
N GLN A 200 -4.49 2.20 2.08
CA GLN A 200 -5.82 1.88 1.58
C GLN A 200 -6.06 2.72 0.33
N VAL A 201 -6.59 2.07 -0.72
CA VAL A 201 -7.03 2.75 -1.95
C VAL A 201 -8.51 2.63 -2.10
N GLN A 202 -9.10 3.69 -2.64
CA GLN A 202 -10.45 3.67 -3.14
C GLN A 202 -10.51 4.39 -4.49
N CYS A 203 -11.25 3.84 -5.45
CA CYS A 203 -11.35 4.36 -6.82
C CYS A 203 -12.81 4.49 -7.29
N GLU A 204 -13.28 5.69 -7.59
CA GLU A 204 -14.63 5.94 -8.08
C GLU A 204 -14.65 6.41 -9.54
N ALA A 205 -15.77 6.20 -10.22
CA ALA A 205 -16.00 6.84 -11.51
C ALA A 205 -16.12 8.36 -11.34
N VAL A 206 -15.53 9.13 -12.25
CA VAL A 206 -15.68 10.60 -12.22
C VAL A 206 -17.13 10.93 -12.51
N ALA A 207 -17.77 11.68 -11.61
CA ALA A 207 -19.04 12.30 -11.93
C ALA A 207 -18.82 13.32 -13.09
N PRO A 208 -19.64 13.29 -14.15
CA PRO A 208 -19.52 14.21 -15.28
C PRO A 208 -19.81 15.66 -14.93
#